data_AF-A0A3M5GED5-F1
#
_entry.id   AF-A0A3M5GED5-F1
#
_cell.length_a   1.000
_cell.length_b   1.000
_cell.length_c   1.000
_cell.angle_alpha   90.00
_cell.angle_beta   90.00
_cell.angle_gamma   90.00
#
_symmetry.space_group_name_H-M   'P 1'
#
loop_
_entity.id
_entity.type
_entity.pdbx_description
1 polymer ?
#
loop_
_entity_poly.entity_id
_entity_poly.type
_entity_poly.pdbx_seq_one_letter_code
_entity_poly.pdbx_strand_id
1 'polypeptide(L)'
;MSKPFDMEVFLAGVMSGSQTTRQRHLHQAKTIQAAIAVRWNRDNPWTWQRKHVLWFLCRKTRHRAASTRYYYKLTAELIAMRLSKKWRFDT
;
A
#
# COMPACT_ATOMS: atom_id res chain seq x y z
N MET A 1 7.13 8.74 20.78
CA MET A 1 6.47 8.11 19.62
C MET A 1 5.52 9.13 18.99
N SER A 2 5.73 9.49 17.73
CA SER A 2 4.77 10.30 16.99
C SER A 2 3.54 9.46 16.61
N LYS A 3 2.38 10.09 16.47
CA LYS A 3 1.18 9.44 15.95
C LYS A 3 1.50 8.75 14.59
N PRO A 4 1.09 7.48 14.38
CA PRO A 4 1.27 6.81 13.09
C PRO A 4 0.63 7.63 11.96
N PHE A 5 1.26 7.63 10.78
CA PHE A 5 0.69 8.31 9.62
C PHE A 5 -0.72 7.76 9.28
N ASP A 6 -1.67 8.67 9.04
CA ASP A 6 -3.06 8.33 8.80
C ASP A 6 -3.30 7.91 7.33
N MET A 7 -3.32 6.60 7.10
CA MET A 7 -3.56 6.02 5.77
C MET A 7 -4.97 6.25 5.23
N GLU A 8 -5.96 6.49 6.10
CA GLU A 8 -7.34 6.71 5.67
C GLU A 8 -7.47 8.09 5.04
N VAL A 9 -6.98 9.12 5.72
CA VAL A 9 -6.91 10.48 5.20
C VAL A 9 -6.07 10.52 3.91
N PHE A 10 -4.96 9.79 3.89
CA PHE A 10 -4.12 9.71 2.69
C PHE A 10 -4.85 9.10 1.49
N LEU A 11 -5.60 8.00 1.66
CA LEU A 11 -6.25 7.32 0.54
C LEU A 11 -7.66 7.85 0.21
N ALA A 12 -8.25 8.71 1.05
CA ALA A 12 -9.63 9.17 0.90
C ALA A 12 -9.98 9.71 -0.51
N GLY A 13 -9.05 10.41 -1.16
CA GLY A 13 -9.26 11.01 -2.48
C GLY A 13 -9.15 10.05 -3.69
N VAL A 14 -8.67 8.81 -3.50
CA VAL A 14 -8.50 7.83 -4.59
C VAL A 14 -9.31 6.56 -4.40
N MET A 15 -9.84 6.32 -3.20
CA MET A 15 -10.67 5.15 -2.93
C MET A 15 -12.08 5.34 -3.49
N SER A 16 -12.45 4.50 -4.45
CA SER A 16 -13.81 4.39 -4.98
C SER A 16 -14.43 3.02 -4.66
N GLY A 17 -15.73 2.86 -4.93
CA GLY A 17 -16.46 1.61 -4.75
C GLY A 17 -17.10 1.42 -3.37
N SER A 18 -17.51 0.19 -3.08
CA SER A 18 -18.26 -0.16 -1.87
C SER A 18 -17.46 0.07 -0.58
N GLN A 19 -18.17 0.27 0.53
CA GLN A 19 -17.54 0.40 1.86
C GLN A 19 -16.64 -0.81 2.19
N THR A 20 -17.08 -2.02 1.85
CA THR A 20 -16.31 -3.25 2.05
C THR A 20 -14.99 -3.26 1.27
N THR A 21 -15.01 -2.78 0.03
CA THR A 21 -13.81 -2.67 -0.82
C THR A 21 -12.85 -1.61 -0.29
N ARG A 22 -13.37 -0.44 0.13
CA ARG A 22 -12.59 0.63 0.74
C ARG A 22 -11.88 0.16 2.03
N GLN A 23 -12.60 -0.55 2.91
CA GLN A 23 -12.03 -1.09 4.15
C GLN A 23 -10.91 -2.11 3.89
N ARG A 24 -11.07 -2.96 2.87
CA ARG A 24 -10.02 -3.89 2.44
C ARG A 24 -8.75 -3.14 2.02
N HIS A 25 -8.88 -2.14 1.16
CA HIS A 25 -7.74 -1.34 0.71
C HIS A 25 -7.07 -0.64 1.88
N LEU A 26 -7.84 -0.06 2.81
CA LEU A 26 -7.28 0.59 3.99
C LEU A 26 -6.48 -0.37 4.87
N HIS A 27 -7.02 -1.56 5.15
CA HIS A 27 -6.31 -2.57 5.94
C HIS A 27 -5.00 -3.02 5.27
N GLN A 28 -5.04 -3.27 3.96
CA GLN A 28 -3.86 -3.65 3.20
C GLN A 28 -2.83 -2.51 3.13
N ALA A 29 -3.28 -1.27 3.00
CA ALA A 29 -2.40 -0.10 2.95
C ALA A 29 -1.67 0.12 4.28
N LYS A 30 -2.37 -0.04 5.42
CA LYS A 30 -1.75 -0.04 6.76
C LYS A 30 -0.72 -1.17 6.91
N THR A 31 -0.99 -2.34 6.33
CA THR A 31 -0.04 -3.47 6.33
C THR A 31 1.22 -3.16 5.51
N ILE A 32 1.06 -2.54 4.33
CA ILE A 32 2.18 -2.07 3.50
C ILE A 32 3.00 -1.02 4.26
N GLN A 33 2.33 -0.03 4.87
CA GLN A 33 2.96 1.02 5.66
C GLN A 33 3.82 0.45 6.77
N ALA A 34 3.24 -0.40 7.63
CA ALA A 34 3.96 -0.99 8.74
C ALA A 34 5.20 -1.77 8.26
N ALA A 35 5.08 -2.56 7.20
CA ALA A 35 6.20 -3.32 6.66
C ALA A 35 7.32 -2.44 6.06
N ILE A 36 6.95 -1.35 5.39
CA ILE A 36 7.92 -0.37 4.85
C ILE A 36 8.59 0.41 5.99
N ALA A 37 7.82 0.83 6.99
CA ALA A 37 8.32 1.52 8.17
C ALA A 37 9.35 0.66 8.92
N VAL A 38 9.04 -0.60 9.19
CA VAL A 38 9.94 -1.55 9.86
C VAL A 38 11.26 -1.73 9.08
N ARG A 39 11.20 -1.80 7.74
CA ARG A 39 12.39 -2.08 6.93
C ARG A 39 13.26 -0.86 6.63
N TRP A 40 12.66 0.30 6.38
CA TRP A 40 13.38 1.49 5.89
C TRP A 40 13.25 2.71 6.79
N ASN A 41 12.55 2.60 7.93
CA ASN A 41 12.21 3.73 8.79
C ASN A 41 11.47 4.84 8.02
N ARG A 42 10.54 4.45 7.14
CA ARG A 42 9.74 5.34 6.28
C ARG A 42 8.25 5.17 6.54
N ASP A 43 7.76 5.76 7.62
CA ASP A 43 6.33 5.71 7.97
C ASP A 43 5.46 6.54 7.01
N ASN A 44 5.95 7.70 6.57
CA ASN A 44 5.21 8.61 5.70
C ASN A 44 5.22 8.15 4.22
N PRO A 45 4.07 7.77 3.62
CA PRO A 45 3.95 7.32 2.24
C PRO A 45 4.41 8.33 1.19
N TRP A 46 4.36 9.63 1.48
CA TRP A 46 4.85 10.68 0.59
C TRP A 46 6.35 10.53 0.27
N THR A 47 7.10 9.86 1.14
CA THR A 47 8.54 9.60 0.95
C THR A 47 8.84 8.31 0.20
N TRP A 48 7.82 7.52 -0.14
CA TRP A 48 8.02 6.21 -0.74
C TRP A 48 8.49 6.28 -2.19
N GLN A 49 9.29 5.29 -2.56
CA GLN A 49 9.73 5.03 -3.92
C GLN A 49 9.17 3.69 -4.40
N ARG A 50 9.11 3.48 -5.72
CA ARG A 50 8.61 2.24 -6.33
C ARG A 50 9.21 0.99 -5.68
N LYS A 51 10.50 1.02 -5.37
CA LYS A 51 11.24 -0.11 -4.77
C LYS A 51 10.68 -0.54 -3.41
N HIS A 52 10.14 0.38 -2.60
CA HIS A 52 9.60 0.04 -1.28
C HIS A 52 8.34 -0.80 -1.42
N VAL A 53 7.44 -0.35 -2.29
CA VAL A 53 6.16 -1.03 -2.57
C VAL A 53 6.39 -2.33 -3.32
N LEU A 54 7.26 -2.32 -4.34
CA LEU A 54 7.59 -3.53 -5.11
C LEU A 54 8.22 -4.62 -4.23
N TRP A 55 9.14 -4.25 -3.33
CA TRP A 55 9.69 -5.22 -2.37
C TRP A 55 8.60 -5.84 -1.48
N PHE A 56 7.62 -5.06 -1.02
CA PHE A 56 6.52 -5.62 -0.23
C PHE A 56 5.76 -6.67 -1.04
N LEU A 57 5.40 -6.34 -2.28
CA LEU A 57 4.69 -7.26 -3.18
C LEU A 57 5.51 -8.51 -3.53
N CYS A 58 6.82 -8.39 -3.75
CA CYS A 58 7.64 -9.54 -4.12
C CYS A 58 8.08 -10.40 -2.91
N ARG A 59 8.29 -9.78 -1.74
CA ARG A 59 8.90 -10.46 -0.58
C ARG A 59 7.89 -10.78 0.51
N LYS A 60 7.02 -9.84 0.89
CA LYS A 60 6.10 -10.03 2.02
C LYS A 60 4.86 -10.83 1.64
N THR A 61 4.44 -10.81 0.39
CA THR A 61 3.26 -11.57 -0.08
C THR A 61 3.62 -12.82 -0.87
N ARG A 62 4.92 -13.19 -0.98
CA ARG A 62 5.42 -14.33 -1.76
C ARG A 62 4.71 -15.65 -1.47
N HIS A 63 4.41 -15.92 -0.20
CA HIS A 63 3.79 -17.16 0.27
C HIS A 63 2.25 -17.06 0.40
N ARG A 64 1.65 -15.95 -0.04
CA ARG A 64 0.20 -15.77 -0.01
C ARG A 64 -0.43 -16.31 -1.29
N ALA A 65 -1.70 -16.70 -1.20
CA ALA A 65 -2.49 -17.10 -2.34
C ALA A 65 -2.52 -16.01 -3.42
N ALA A 66 -2.68 -16.42 -4.68
CA ALA A 66 -2.73 -15.51 -5.83
C ALA A 66 -3.78 -14.41 -5.67
N SER A 67 -4.97 -14.74 -5.16
CA SER A 67 -6.05 -13.78 -4.88
C SER A 67 -5.63 -12.71 -3.85
N THR A 68 -4.90 -13.11 -2.80
CA THR A 68 -4.41 -12.16 -1.79
C THR A 68 -3.34 -11.24 -2.39
N ARG A 69 -2.40 -11.79 -3.17
CA ARG A 69 -1.38 -11.00 -3.88
C ARG A 69 -2.02 -10.01 -4.85
N TYR A 70 -3.04 -10.44 -5.58
CA TYR A 70 -3.82 -9.60 -6.48
C TYR A 70 -4.42 -8.38 -5.77
N TYR A 71 -5.10 -8.56 -4.63
CA TYR A 71 -5.65 -7.41 -3.90
C TYR A 71 -4.57 -6.47 -3.34
N TYR A 72 -3.43 -7.00 -2.89
CA TYR A 72 -2.30 -6.16 -2.49
C TYR A 72 -1.74 -5.34 -3.66
N LYS A 73 -1.68 -5.91 -4.87
CA LYS A 73 -1.31 -5.18 -6.08
C LYS A 73 -2.30 -4.04 -6.38
N LEU A 74 -3.60 -4.29 -6.32
CA LEU A 74 -4.62 -3.24 -6.50
C LEU A 74 -4.45 -2.10 -5.47
N THR A 75 -4.20 -2.45 -4.21
CA THR A 75 -3.92 -1.44 -3.16
C THR A 75 -2.63 -0.65 -3.47
N ALA A 76 -1.58 -1.30 -3.97
CA ALA A 76 -0.34 -0.64 -4.38
C ALA A 76 -0.54 0.33 -5.56
N GLU A 77 -1.45 0.00 -6.49
CA GLU A 77 -1.82 0.88 -7.61
C GLU A 77 -2.58 2.12 -7.11
N LEU A 78 -3.48 1.99 -6.13
CA LEU A 78 -4.12 3.14 -5.49
C LEU A 78 -3.11 4.06 -4.78
N ILE A 79 -2.11 3.48 -4.11
CA ILE A 79 -1.02 4.26 -3.50
C ILE A 79 -0.21 4.99 -4.58
N ALA A 80 0.14 4.33 -5.69
CA ALA A 80 0.87 4.95 -6.79
C ALA A 80 0.07 6.12 -7.41
N MET A 81 -1.23 5.91 -7.61
CA MET A 81 -2.17 6.94 -8.06
C MET A 81 -2.18 8.13 -7.10
N ARG A 82 -2.29 7.86 -5.79
CA ARG A 82 -2.32 8.92 -4.76
C ARG A 82 -1.04 9.75 -4.71
N LEU A 83 0.10 9.13 -5.00
CA LEU A 83 1.41 9.77 -5.08
C LEU A 83 1.68 10.44 -6.44
N SER A 84 0.72 10.38 -7.38
CA SER A 84 0.87 10.84 -8.77
C SER A 84 2.08 10.22 -9.47
N LYS A 85 2.32 8.93 -9.21
CA LYS A 85 3.44 8.16 -9.79
C LYS A 85 2.94 7.14 -10.80
N LYS A 86 3.61 7.06 -11.95
CA LYS A 86 3.30 6.09 -13.03
C LYS A 86 3.90 4.69 -12.75
N TRP A 87 3.87 4.22 -11.51
CA TRP A 87 4.43 2.91 -11.17
C TRP A 87 3.56 1.79 -11.72
N ARG A 88 4.20 0.79 -12.34
CA ARG A 88 3.57 -0.49 -12.71
C ARG A 88 4.20 -1.62 -11.91
N PHE A 89 3.37 -2.57 -11.49
CA PHE A 89 3.78 -3.72 -10.69
C PHE A 89 3.45 -5.00 -11.44
N ASP A 90 4.47 -5.57 -12.07
CA ASP A 90 4.41 -6.89 -12.71
C ASP A 90 4.89 -7.89 -11.66
N THR A 91 3.96 -8.36 -10.83
CA THR A 91 4.24 -9.22 -9.66
C THR A 91 3.31 -10.41 -9.64
#